data_AF-A0A8T4SXK1-F1
#
_entry.id   AF-A0A8T4SXK1-F1
#
_cell.length_a   1.000
_cell.length_b   1.000
_cell.length_c   1.000
_cell.angle_alpha   90.00
_cell.angle_beta   90.00
_cell.angle_gamma   90.00
#
_symmetry.space_group_name_H-M   'P 1'
#
loop_
_entity.id
_entity.type
_entity.pdbx_description
1 polymer ?
#
loop_
_entity_poly.entity_id
_entity_poly.type
_entity_poly.pdbx_seq_one_letter_code
_entity_poly.pdbx_strand_id
1 'polypeptide(L)' 'MRITCPDCKHTQDIKAPDRGVLPFYSCRGCGMIIPCPRDAHCVICAYADQPCKSVKK' A
#
# COMPACT_ATOMS: atom_id res chain seq x y z
N MET A 1 -4.82 4.76 7.64
CA MET A 1 -4.06 3.49 7.58
C MET A 1 -2.64 3.84 7.18
N ARG A 2 -1.64 3.14 7.70
CA ARG A 2 -0.24 3.49 7.50
C ARG A 2 0.42 2.45 6.61
N ILE A 3 1.11 2.92 5.59
CA ILE A 3 1.94 2.09 4.72
C ILE A 3 3.40 2.37 5.02
N THR A 4 4.15 1.30 5.23
CA THR A 4 5.57 1.37 5.54
C THR A 4 6.36 0.98 4.30
N CYS A 5 7.20 1.89 3.81
CA CYS A 5 8.05 1.59 2.67
C CYS A 5 9.11 0.55 3.07
N PRO A 6 9.25 -0.59 2.37
CA PRO A 6 10.26 -1.60 2.69
C PRO A 6 11.69 -1.12 2.43
N ASP A 7 11.85 -0.11 1.58
CA ASP A 7 13.17 0.38 1.16
C ASP A 7 13.73 1.41 2.15
N CYS A 8 13.00 2.49 2.40
CA CYS A 8 13.44 3.57 3.28
C CYS A 8 12.86 3.49 4.70
N LYS A 9 12.01 2.50 4.99
CA LYS A 9 11.27 2.34 6.26
C LYS A 9 10.38 3.53 6.63
N HIS A 10 10.13 4.42 5.67
CA HIS A 10 9.28 5.59 5.90
C HIS A 10 7.82 5.14 6.02
N THR A 11 7.21 5.47 7.15
CA THR A 11 5.79 5.20 7.42
C THR A 11 4.99 6.43 7.05
N GLN A 12 3.99 6.25 6.19
CA GLN A 12 3.18 7.35 5.69
C GLN A 12 1.71 6.98 5.75
N ASP A 13 0.88 7.95 6.11
CA ASP A 13 -0.57 7.77 6.14
C ASP A 13 -1.11 7.74 4.70
N ILE A 14 -1.77 6.65 4.37
CA ILE A 14 -2.47 6.45 3.11
C ILE A 14 -3.96 6.30 3.38
N LYS A 15 -4.76 6.76 2.43
CA LYS A 15 -6.20 6.50 2.38
C LYS A 15 -6.43 5.42 1.34
N ALA A 16 -6.84 4.21 1.77
CA ALA A 16 -7.27 3.21 0.80
C ALA A 16 -8.44 3.75 -0.03
N PRO A 17 -8.48 3.44 -1.34
CA PRO A 17 -9.63 3.76 -2.16
C PRO A 17 -10.87 3.04 -1.62
N ASP A 18 -12.03 3.69 -1.72
CA ASP A 18 -13.31 3.13 -1.28
C ASP A 18 -13.73 1.93 -2.16
N ARG A 19 -13.40 2.00 -3.45
CA ARG A 19 -13.50 0.90 -4.42
C ARG A 19 -12.21 0.80 -5.23
N GLY A 20 -11.70 -0.43 -5.38
CA GLY A 20 -10.59 -0.75 -6.28
C GLY A 20 -9.31 -1.17 -5.57
N VAL A 21 -8.28 -1.45 -6.35
CA VAL A 21 -6.96 -1.88 -5.88
C VAL A 21 -5.91 -0.83 -6.24
N LEU A 22 -4.88 -0.73 -5.39
CA LEU A 22 -3.68 0.04 -5.68
C LEU A 22 -2.58 -0.93 -6.15
N PRO A 23 -2.34 -1.04 -7.47
CA PRO A 23 -1.31 -1.92 -8.02
C PRO A 23 0.11 -1.37 -7.78
N PHE A 24 0.25 -0.07 -7.55
CA PHE A 24 1.52 0.57 -7.24
C PHE A 24 1.30 1.73 -6.25
N TYR A 25 2.32 2.04 -5.46
CA TYR A 25 2.31 3.16 -4.52
C TYR A 25 3.60 3.94 -4.59
N SER A 26 3.51 5.27 -4.72
CA SER A 26 4.68 6.14 -4.63
C SER A 26 4.94 6.54 -3.19
N CYS A 27 6.13 6.18 -2.68
CA CYS A 27 6.60 6.63 -1.38
C CYS A 27 6.90 8.14 -1.42
N ARG A 28 6.39 8.91 -0.46
CA ARG A 28 6.68 10.34 -0.29
C ARG A 28 8.02 10.59 0.39
N GLY A 29 8.55 9.60 1.11
CA GLY A 29 9.87 9.68 1.76
C GLY A 29 11.02 9.57 0.76
N CYS A 30 11.03 8.52 -0.07
CA CYS A 30 12.12 8.27 -1.03
C CYS A 30 11.73 8.51 -2.50
N GLY A 31 10.47 8.78 -2.81
CA GLY A 31 10.00 8.97 -4.19
C GLY A 31 9.83 7.68 -4.99
N MET A 32 10.24 6.52 -4.44
CA MET A 32 10.16 5.25 -5.18
C MET A 32 8.75 4.74 -5.36
N ILE A 33 8.53 4.09 -6.51
CA ILE A 33 7.30 3.38 -6.84
C ILE A 33 7.44 1.96 -6.31
N ILE A 34 6.66 1.65 -5.29
CA ILE A 34 6.53 0.33 -4.70
C ILE A 34 5.46 -0.43 -5.49
N PRO A 35 5.83 -1.46 -6.28
CA PRO A 35 4.84 -2.29 -6.96
C PRO A 35 4.15 -3.23 -5.97
N CYS A 36 2.92 -3.62 -6.28
CA CYS A 36 2.23 -4.69 -5.54
C CYS A 36 2.93 -6.02 -5.81
N PRO A 37 3.31 -6.79 -4.77
CA PRO A 37 3.81 -8.15 -4.96
C PRO A 37 2.72 -9.05 -5.53
N ARG A 38 3.13 -10.06 -6.30
CA ARG A 38 2.22 -10.96 -7.04
C ARG A 38 1.32 -11.81 -6.12
N ASP A 39 1.75 -12.00 -4.88
CA ASP A 39 1.08 -12.79 -3.85
C ASP A 39 0.06 -11.97 -3.04
N ALA A 40 -0.01 -10.64 -3.25
CA ALA A 40 -0.91 -9.75 -2.53
C ALA A 40 -1.97 -9.16 -3.44
N HIS A 41 -3.14 -8.87 -2.86
CA HIS A 41 -4.25 -8.23 -3.55
C HIS A 41 -3.95 -6.78 -3.99
N CYS A 42 -3.21 -6.03 -3.16
CA CYS A 42 -2.80 -4.66 -3.46
C CYS A 42 -1.58 -4.26 -2.61
N VAL A 43 -0.90 -3.19 -3.02
CA VAL A 43 0.27 -2.65 -2.32
C VAL A 43 -0.04 -2.29 -0.86
N ILE A 44 -1.28 -1.87 -0.57
CA ILE A 44 -1.75 -1.64 0.80
C ILE A 44 -1.81 -2.96 1.57
N CYS A 45 -2.44 -4.01 1.04
CA CYS A 45 -2.49 -5.30 1.75
C CYS A 45 -1.10 -5.92 1.98
N ALA A 46 -0.13 -5.62 1.11
CA ALA A 46 1.23 -6.10 1.25
C ALA A 46 2.07 -5.33 2.28
N TYR A 47 1.92 -3.99 2.34
CA TYR A 47 2.84 -3.11 3.07
C TYR A 47 2.17 -2.21 4.13
N ALA A 48 0.84 -2.20 4.20
CA ALA A 48 0.11 -1.44 5.20
C ALA A 48 -0.22 -2.29 6.42
N ASP A 49 -0.32 -1.59 7.56
CA ASP A 49 -0.65 -2.19 8.85
C ASP A 49 -2.09 -2.73 8.89
N GLN A 50 -2.97 -2.21 8.04
CA GLN A 50 -4.37 -2.63 7.95
C GLN A 50 -4.72 -3.04 6.52
N PRO A 51 -5.43 -4.18 6.35
CA PRO A 51 -5.85 -4.64 5.02
C PRO A 51 -6.86 -3.66 4.39
N CYS A 52 -6.89 -3.60 3.05
CA CYS A 52 -7.82 -2.73 2.34
C CYS A 52 -9.27 -3.19 2.54
N LYS A 53 -10.21 -2.25 2.72
CA LYS A 53 -11.65 -2.56 2.91
C LYS A 53 -12.27 -3.28 1.71
N SER A 54 -11.69 -3.17 0.53
CA SER A 54 -12.16 -3.81 -0.70
C SER A 54 -12.00 -5.34 -0.73
N VAL A 55 -11.47 -5.96 0.33
CA VAL A 55 -11.50 -7.44 0.52
C VAL A 55 -12.91 -7.93 0.90
N LYS A 56 -13.86 -7.04 1.20
CA LYS A 56 -15.25 -7.45 1.43
C LYS A 56 -15.96 -7.73 0.10
N LYS A 57 -16.02 -9.01 -0.27
CA LYS A 57 -17.14 -9.57 -1.05
C LYS A 57 -18.42 -9.50 -0.21
#